data_AF-T1ENR6-F1
#
_entry.id   AF-T1ENR6-F1
#
_cell.length_a   1.000
_cell.length_b   1.000
_cell.length_c   1.000
_cell.angle_alpha   90.00
_cell.angle_beta   90.00
_cell.angle_gamma   90.00
#
_symmetry.space_group_name_H-M   'P 1'
#
loop_
_entity.id
_entity.type
_entity.pdbx_description
1 polymer ?
#
loop_
_entity_poly.entity_id
_entity_poly.type
_entity_poly.pdbx_seq_one_letter_code
_entity_poly.pdbx_strand_id
1 'polypeptide(L)'
;MALLLAIILTIANNYNIVKSYGQNFDYEFKILEERPVGSFVGELNESQSLRHHNFNITPSIHSSYFFLNGSKILVNKQIDRESVCHKKLSDDCLLTVTLVESQGALSIKHIKILVEDINDNIPTFSTNQVILEISESAQIS
;
A
#
# COMPACT_ATOMS: atom_id res chain seq x y z
N MET A 1 11.13 -34.75 8.78
CA MET A 1 11.05 -33.78 7.66
C MET A 1 9.96 -32.71 7.85
N ALA A 2 8.74 -33.04 8.27
CA ALA A 2 7.66 -32.05 8.44
C ALA A 2 7.93 -30.96 9.50
N LEU A 3 8.59 -31.30 10.61
CA LEU A 3 8.92 -30.36 11.69
C LEU A 3 9.92 -29.26 11.27
N LEU A 4 10.89 -29.58 10.42
CA LEU A 4 11.90 -28.60 9.98
C LEU A 4 11.28 -27.52 9.08
N LEU A 5 10.34 -27.92 8.20
CA LEU A 5 9.58 -27.03 7.33
C LEU A 5 8.67 -26.09 8.12
N ALA A 6 7.99 -26.59 9.16
CA ALA A 6 7.17 -25.77 10.04
C ALA A 6 7.98 -24.72 10.81
N ILE A 7 9.20 -25.07 11.24
CA ILE A 7 10.12 -24.14 11.91
C ILE A 7 10.59 -23.06 10.93
N ILE A 8 11.01 -23.43 9.70
CA ILE A 8 11.43 -22.46 8.67
C ILE A 8 10.28 -21.50 8.32
N LEU A 9 9.06 -22.01 8.16
CA LEU A 9 7.88 -21.18 7.90
C LEU A 9 7.55 -20.27 9.08
N THR A 10 7.64 -20.77 10.31
CA THR A 10 7.41 -19.96 11.53
C THR A 10 8.47 -18.86 11.67
N ILE A 11 9.74 -19.16 11.40
CA ILE A 11 10.84 -18.18 11.42
C ILE A 11 10.66 -17.16 10.30
N ALA A 12 10.31 -17.58 9.07
CA ALA A 12 10.05 -16.68 7.97
C ALA A 12 8.84 -15.76 8.26
N ASN A 13 7.78 -16.31 8.85
CA ASN A 13 6.58 -15.53 9.22
C ASN A 13 6.89 -14.54 10.34
N ASN A 14 7.60 -14.94 11.40
CA ASN A 14 8.07 -14.04 12.45
C ASN A 14 9.07 -13.00 11.94
N TYR A 15 9.97 -13.36 11.02
CA TYR A 15 10.89 -12.43 10.39
C TYR A 15 10.14 -11.38 9.56
N ASN A 16 9.07 -11.76 8.85
CA ASN A 16 8.20 -10.85 8.11
C ASN A 16 7.39 -9.94 9.06
N ILE A 17 6.89 -10.47 10.18
CA ILE A 17 6.16 -9.70 11.21
C ILE A 17 7.09 -8.67 11.88
N VAL A 18 8.31 -9.07 12.24
CA VAL A 18 9.32 -8.17 12.86
C VAL A 18 9.83 -7.14 11.85
N LYS A 19 10.00 -7.48 10.57
CA LYS A 19 10.29 -6.49 9.51
C LYS A 19 9.16 -5.49 9.29
N SER A 20 7.91 -5.89 9.50
CA SER A 20 6.77 -4.99 9.39
C SER A 20 6.70 -3.98 10.53
N TYR A 21 7.21 -4.33 11.72
CA TYR A 21 7.10 -3.52 12.93
C TYR A 21 8.38 -2.72 13.26
N GLY A 22 9.53 -3.07 12.68
CA GLY A 22 10.84 -2.45 12.99
C GLY A 22 11.49 -1.61 11.89
N GLN A 23 10.79 -1.29 10.79
CA GLN A 23 11.34 -0.42 9.74
C GLN A 23 11.04 1.05 10.04
N ASN A 24 12.09 1.82 10.34
CA ASN A 24 11.99 3.28 10.28
C ASN A 24 11.82 3.66 8.81
N PHE A 25 10.69 4.29 8.48
CA PHE A 25 10.45 4.86 7.17
C PHE A 25 11.05 6.27 7.12
N ASP A 26 11.86 6.53 6.10
CA ASP A 26 12.42 7.86 5.84
C ASP A 26 11.32 8.83 5.38
N TYR A 27 10.35 8.32 4.60
CA TYR A 27 9.24 9.10 4.07
C TYR A 27 7.91 8.39 4.25
N GLU A 28 6.89 9.21 4.52
CA GLU A 28 5.49 8.80 4.58
C GLU A 28 4.67 9.68 3.66
N PHE A 29 4.00 9.05 2.71
CA PHE A 29 3.10 9.71 1.78
C PHE A 29 1.70 9.10 1.84
N LYS A 30 0.74 9.85 1.29
CA LYS A 30 -0.64 9.41 1.13
C LYS A 30 -1.08 9.65 -0.29
N ILE A 31 -1.90 8.75 -0.81
CA ILE A 31 -2.54 8.93 -2.10
C ILE A 31 -3.91 8.27 -2.07
N LEU A 32 -4.92 8.93 -2.64
CA LEU A 32 -6.18 8.24 -2.89
C LEU A 32 -5.95 7.14 -3.93
N GLU A 33 -6.71 6.06 -3.88
CA GLU A 33 -6.75 5.10 -4.97
C GLU A 33 -7.29 5.68 -6.28
N GLU A 34 -7.32 4.87 -7.34
CA GLU A 34 -7.85 5.21 -8.66
C GLU A 34 -7.17 6.39 -9.37
N ARG A 35 -6.05 6.88 -8.83
CA ARG A 35 -5.29 7.98 -9.44
C ARG A 35 -4.68 7.56 -10.78
N PRO A 36 -4.78 8.42 -11.82
CA PRO A 36 -4.23 8.11 -13.13
C PRO A 36 -2.71 8.00 -13.11
N VAL A 37 -2.15 7.27 -14.08
CA VAL A 37 -0.71 7.18 -14.30
C VAL A 37 -0.11 8.58 -14.45
N GLY A 38 1.01 8.82 -13.77
CA GLY A 38 1.67 10.13 -13.68
C GLY A 38 1.20 11.00 -12.52
N SER A 39 0.21 10.56 -11.73
CA SER A 39 -0.22 11.30 -10.54
C SER A 39 0.89 11.42 -9.50
N PHE A 40 0.96 12.58 -8.85
CA PHE A 40 1.95 12.88 -7.82
C PHE A 40 1.62 12.19 -6.49
N VAL A 41 2.58 11.44 -5.96
CA VAL A 41 2.50 10.79 -4.64
C VAL A 41 3.22 11.62 -3.58
N GLY A 42 4.43 12.05 -3.89
CA GLY A 42 5.31 12.72 -2.94
C GLY A 42 6.66 13.10 -3.55
N GLU A 43 7.43 13.89 -2.82
CA GLU A 43 8.76 14.34 -3.23
C GLU A 43 9.77 14.12 -2.12
N LEU A 44 10.95 13.60 -2.49
CA LEU A 44 12.07 13.38 -1.59
C LEU A 44 12.74 14.73 -1.31
N ASN A 45 12.39 15.36 -0.20
CA ASN A 45 12.84 16.70 0.17
C ASN A 45 13.78 16.67 1.38
N GLU A 46 15.01 16.19 1.19
CA GLU A 46 16.13 16.37 2.12
C GLU A 46 17.19 17.26 1.46
N SER A 47 17.17 18.54 1.86
CA SER A 47 18.26 19.53 1.79
C SER A 47 19.46 19.18 0.90
N GLN A 48 19.52 19.71 -0.33
CA GLN A 48 20.67 19.71 -1.28
C GLN A 48 21.32 18.36 -1.66
N SER A 49 21.24 17.31 -0.83
CA SER A 49 21.92 16.03 -0.98
C SER A 49 21.27 15.21 -2.09
N LEU A 50 19.93 15.15 -2.13
CA LEU A 50 19.20 14.37 -3.15
C LEU A 50 19.27 14.97 -4.57
N ARG A 51 19.71 16.23 -4.72
CA ARG A 51 19.79 16.87 -6.05
C ARG A 51 20.86 16.24 -6.96
N HIS A 52 21.78 15.46 -6.39
CA HIS A 52 22.86 14.82 -7.12
C HIS A 52 22.82 13.28 -7.02
N HIS A 53 21.85 12.73 -6.28
CA HIS A 53 21.75 11.29 -6.04
C HIS A 53 20.72 10.67 -6.96
N ASN A 54 21.20 9.85 -7.90
CA ASN A 54 20.35 9.07 -8.79
C ASN A 54 19.80 7.86 -8.02
N PHE A 55 18.58 7.97 -7.50
CA PHE A 55 17.89 6.83 -6.88
C PHE A 55 17.19 5.97 -7.91
N ASN A 56 17.23 4.66 -7.68
CA ASN A 56 16.40 3.70 -8.39
C ASN A 56 15.47 3.00 -7.40
N ILE A 57 14.25 2.70 -7.85
CA ILE A 57 13.35 1.84 -7.10
C ILE A 57 13.86 0.40 -7.21
N THR A 58 14.11 -0.22 -6.07
CA THR A 58 14.47 -1.64 -6.01
C THR A 58 13.22 -2.50 -6.26
N PRO A 59 13.33 -3.60 -7.02
CA PRO A 59 12.23 -4.53 -7.22
C PRO A 59 11.63 -5.01 -5.89
N SER A 60 10.32 -4.85 -5.75
CA SER A 60 9.54 -5.31 -4.60
C SER A 60 8.11 -5.65 -5.04
N ILE A 61 7.27 -6.13 -4.12
CA ILE A 61 5.86 -6.45 -4.42
C ILE A 61 5.11 -5.21 -4.90
N HIS A 62 5.41 -4.03 -4.35
CA HIS A 62 4.71 -2.78 -4.65
C HIS A 62 5.45 -1.86 -5.63
N SER A 63 6.69 -2.19 -6.01
CA SER A 63 7.54 -1.31 -6.82
C SER A 63 6.95 -0.99 -8.19
N SER A 64 6.16 -1.90 -8.78
CA SER A 64 5.56 -1.73 -10.10
C SER A 64 4.47 -0.66 -10.16
N TYR A 65 3.89 -0.27 -9.02
CA TYR A 65 2.88 0.79 -8.93
C TYR A 65 3.46 2.19 -8.98
N PHE A 66 4.79 2.35 -8.85
CA PHE A 66 5.44 3.64 -8.72
C PHE A 66 6.64 3.77 -9.65
N PHE A 67 6.93 5.00 -10.07
CA PHE A 67 8.17 5.35 -10.76
C PHE A 67 8.73 6.67 -10.25
N LEU A 68 10.03 6.88 -10.45
CA LEU A 68 10.70 8.12 -10.10
C LEU A 68 10.81 9.04 -11.32
N ASN A 69 10.50 10.31 -11.12
CA ASN A 69 10.81 11.40 -12.04
C ASN A 69 11.60 12.47 -11.27
N GLY A 70 12.93 12.35 -11.30
CA GLY A 70 13.81 13.12 -10.42
C GLY A 70 13.58 12.75 -8.94
N SER A 71 13.30 13.75 -8.11
CA SER A 71 12.96 13.59 -6.68
C SER A 71 11.51 13.17 -6.45
N LYS A 72 10.66 13.11 -7.48
CA LYS A 72 9.23 12.90 -7.35
C LYS A 72 8.86 11.44 -7.57
N ILE A 73 8.00 10.93 -6.70
CA ILE A 73 7.37 9.62 -6.83
C ILE A 73 6.02 9.82 -7.50
N LEU A 74 5.82 9.12 -8.60
CA LEU A 74 4.62 9.19 -9.42
C LEU A 74 3.98 7.80 -9.56
N VAL A 75 2.67 7.78 -9.81
CA VAL A 75 1.90 6.55 -10.07
C VAL A 75 2.28 5.98 -11.42
N ASN A 76 2.76 4.73 -11.46
CA ASN A 76 3.07 3.99 -12.70
C ASN A 76 1.91 3.12 -13.18
N LYS A 77 1.13 2.60 -12.24
CA LYS A 77 -0.05 1.77 -12.51
C LYS A 77 -1.14 2.20 -11.54
N GLN A 78 -2.37 2.34 -12.05
CA GLN A 78 -3.52 2.64 -11.20
C GLN A 78 -3.63 1.61 -10.07
N ILE A 79 -3.88 2.12 -8.88
CA ILE A 79 -3.98 1.35 -7.64
C ILE A 79 -5.46 1.24 -7.34
N ASP A 80 -5.94 0.00 -7.22
CA ASP A 80 -7.26 -0.38 -6.76
C ASP A 80 -7.04 -1.07 -5.40
N ARG A 81 -7.57 -0.47 -4.32
CA ARG A 81 -7.29 -0.86 -2.94
C ARG A 81 -7.75 -2.29 -2.68
N GLU A 82 -8.87 -2.69 -3.27
CA GLU A 82 -9.43 -4.04 -3.14
C GLU A 82 -8.47 -5.08 -3.69
N SER A 83 -7.91 -4.89 -4.89
CA SER A 83 -6.99 -5.87 -5.50
C SER A 83 -5.61 -5.90 -4.84
N VAL A 84 -5.14 -4.77 -4.34
CA VAL A 84 -3.78 -4.65 -3.77
C VAL A 84 -3.73 -5.04 -2.29
N CYS A 85 -4.76 -4.68 -1.52
CA CYS A 85 -4.79 -4.83 -0.07
C CYS A 85 -5.75 -5.92 0.46
N HIS A 86 -6.52 -6.62 -0.41
CA HIS A 86 -7.53 -7.63 -0.04
C HIS A 86 -7.12 -8.64 1.05
N LYS A 87 -5.83 -9.01 1.10
CA LYS A 87 -5.32 -10.10 1.93
C LYS A 87 -4.70 -9.64 3.25
N LYS A 88 -4.75 -8.34 3.57
CA LYS A 88 -4.13 -7.81 4.80
C LYS A 88 -5.13 -7.83 5.95
N LEU A 89 -4.62 -8.23 7.12
CA LEU A 89 -5.35 -8.21 8.40
C LEU A 89 -5.38 -6.82 9.05
N SER A 90 -4.79 -5.81 8.41
CA SER A 90 -4.70 -4.43 8.90
C SER A 90 -5.71 -3.54 8.21
N ASP A 91 -6.33 -2.62 8.97
CA ASP A 91 -7.29 -1.64 8.44
C ASP A 91 -6.64 -0.67 7.43
N ASP A 92 -5.34 -0.39 7.60
CA ASP A 92 -4.58 0.49 6.71
C ASP A 92 -4.00 -0.25 5.49
N CYS A 93 -4.24 0.28 4.30
CA CYS A 93 -3.64 -0.19 3.05
C CYS A 93 -2.28 0.48 2.82
N LEU A 94 -1.21 -0.16 3.30
CA LEU A 94 0.16 0.38 3.20
C LEU A 94 0.96 -0.29 2.08
N LEU A 95 1.48 0.53 1.16
CA LEU A 95 2.46 0.13 0.14
C LEU A 95 3.85 0.60 0.52
N THR A 96 4.86 -0.17 0.13
CA THR A 96 6.25 0.05 0.51
C THR A 96 7.16 0.11 -0.71
N VAL A 97 7.95 1.16 -0.78
CA VAL A 97 8.93 1.39 -1.84
C VAL A 97 10.31 1.57 -1.20
N THR A 98 11.30 0.88 -1.75
CA THR A 98 12.69 1.01 -1.32
C THR A 98 13.49 1.65 -2.44
N LEU A 99 14.19 2.74 -2.13
CA LEU A 99 15.08 3.41 -3.06
C LEU A 99 16.52 3.09 -2.71
N VAL A 100 17.34 2.87 -3.74
CA VAL A 100 18.78 2.66 -3.63
C VAL A 100 19.51 3.65 -4.52
N GLU A 101 20.50 4.34 -3.94
CA GLU A 101 21.37 5.25 -4.67
C GLU A 101 22.28 4.51 -5.66
N SER A 102 22.38 5.02 -6.89
CA SER A 102 23.05 4.32 -8.00
C SER A 102 24.55 4.59 -8.12
N GLN A 103 25.07 5.70 -7.57
CA GLN A 103 26.43 6.17 -7.88
C GLN A 103 27.26 6.63 -6.67
N GLY A 104 26.82 6.38 -5.44
CA GLY A 104 27.49 6.89 -4.24
C GLY A 104 27.54 5.91 -3.07
N ALA A 105 27.39 6.44 -1.86
CA ALA A 105 27.37 5.65 -0.64
C ALA A 105 25.99 4.98 -0.55
N LEU A 106 25.94 3.64 -0.49
CA LEU A 106 24.74 2.78 -0.40
C LEU A 106 23.63 3.35 0.50
N SER A 107 22.92 4.36 0.02
CA SER A 107 21.90 5.10 0.73
C SER A 107 20.59 4.43 0.36
N ILE A 108 19.98 3.84 1.36
CA ILE A 108 18.72 3.11 1.24
C ILE A 108 17.66 3.96 1.90
N LYS A 109 16.60 4.27 1.16
CA LYS A 109 15.45 5.00 1.68
C LYS A 109 14.22 4.12 1.65
N HIS A 110 13.57 3.99 2.80
CA HIS A 110 12.33 3.24 2.96
C HIS A 110 11.15 4.19 2.97
N ILE A 111 10.19 3.95 2.08
CA ILE A 111 9.04 4.82 1.88
C ILE A 111 7.79 4.02 2.13
N LYS A 112 6.92 4.53 3.01
CA LYS A 112 5.56 4.03 3.16
C LYS A 112 4.57 4.97 2.46
N ILE A 113 3.61 4.38 1.77
CA ILE A 113 2.56 5.07 1.04
C ILE A 113 1.24 4.50 1.54
N LEU A 114 0.44 5.33 2.21
CA LEU A 114 -0.92 4.99 2.61
C LEU A 114 -1.85 5.22 1.42
N VAL A 115 -2.55 4.16 1.02
CA VAL A 115 -3.60 4.24 0.00
C VAL A 115 -4.91 4.51 0.72
N GLU A 116 -5.49 5.67 0.45
CA GLU A 116 -6.76 6.09 0.99
C GLU A 116 -7.90 5.65 0.07
N ASP A 117 -8.92 5.10 0.71
CA ASP A 117 -10.12 4.55 0.08
C ASP A 117 -10.95 5.64 -0.60
N ILE A 118 -11.47 5.33 -1.79
CA ILE A 118 -12.54 6.07 -2.43
C ILE A 118 -13.79 5.16 -2.41
N ASN A 119 -14.96 5.74 -2.15
CA ASN A 119 -16.21 5.00 -2.24
C ASN A 119 -16.63 4.80 -3.72
N ASP A 120 -15.90 3.97 -4.45
CA ASP A 120 -16.14 3.59 -5.85
C ASP A 120 -16.82 2.21 -5.98
N ASN A 121 -16.94 1.48 -4.87
CA ASN A 121 -17.63 0.21 -4.79
C ASN A 121 -19.15 0.39 -4.70
N ILE A 122 -19.87 -0.15 -5.69
CA ILE A 122 -21.33 -0.11 -5.73
C ILE A 122 -21.88 -1.03 -4.63
N PRO A 123 -22.82 -0.56 -3.78
CA PRO A 123 -23.42 -1.41 -2.77
C PRO A 123 -24.17 -2.58 -3.41
N THR A 124 -23.90 -3.79 -2.92
CA THR A 124 -24.61 -5.00 -3.33
C THR A 124 -25.52 -5.49 -2.21
N PHE A 125 -26.79 -5.70 -2.52
CA PHE A 125 -27.73 -6.30 -1.59
C PHE A 125 -27.65 -7.82 -1.65
N SER A 126 -27.92 -8.49 -0.53
CA SER A 126 -27.97 -9.96 -0.46
C SER A 126 -29.10 -10.57 -1.29
N THR A 127 -30.13 -9.78 -1.57
CA THR A 127 -31.29 -10.16 -2.39
C THR A 127 -31.65 -9.03 -3.34
N ASN A 128 -32.14 -9.37 -4.52
CA ASN A 128 -32.62 -8.38 -5.49
C ASN A 128 -33.99 -7.80 -5.12
N GLN A 129 -34.74 -8.49 -4.26
CA GLN A 129 -36.06 -8.09 -3.81
C GLN A 129 -36.25 -8.52 -2.36
N VAL A 130 -36.75 -7.59 -1.54
CA VAL A 130 -37.18 -7.86 -0.16
C VAL A 130 -38.70 -7.76 -0.13
N ILE A 131 -39.38 -8.83 0.28
CA ILE A 131 -40.84 -8.83 0.47
C ILE A 131 -41.11 -8.60 1.95
N LEU A 132 -41.88 -7.54 2.24
CA LEU A 132 -42.28 -7.17 3.59
C LEU A 132 -43.80 -7.24 3.67
N GLU A 133 -44.32 -7.97 4.65
CA GLU A 133 -45.74 -7.98 5.00
C GLU A 133 -45.93 -7.21 6.30
N ILE A 134 -46.81 -6.21 6.28
CA ILE A 134 -47.06 -5.32 7.41
C ILE A 134 -48.53 -5.46 7.79
N SER A 135 -48.80 -5.74 9.08
CA SER A 135 -50.16 -5.74 9.60
C SER A 135 -50.77 -4.34 9.52
N GLU A 136 -52.03 -4.23 9.14
CA GLU A 136 -52.78 -2.96 9.22
C GLU A 136 -52.84 -2.41 10.66
N SER A 137 -52.72 -3.29 11.66
CA SER A 137 -52.66 -2.93 13.08
C SER A 137 -51.25 -2.55 13.56
N ALA A 138 -50.26 -2.47 12.66
CA ALA A 138 -48.89 -2.13 13.03
C ALA A 138 -48.83 -0.72 13.63
N GLN A 139 -48.25 -0.61 14.82
CA GLN A 139 -48.04 0.67 15.48
C GLN A 139 -46.73 1.29 15.02
N ILE A 140 -46.74 2.61 14.86
CA ILE A 140 -45.53 3.40 14.68
C ILE A 140 -44.95 3.63 16.08
N SER A 141 -43.75 3.11 16.32
CA SER A 141 -42.98 3.31 17.55
C SER A 141 -42.25 4.66 17.53
#